data_AF-A0AAU5V635-F1
#
_entry.id   AF-A0AAU5V635-F1
#
_cell.length_a   1.000
_cell.length_b   1.000
_cell.length_c   1.000
_cell.angle_alpha   90.00
_cell.angle_beta   90.00
_cell.angle_gamma   90.00
#
_symmetry.space_group_name_H-M   'P 1'
#
loop_
_entity.id
_entity.type
_entity.pdbx_description
1 polymer ?
#
loop_
_entity_poly.entity_id
_entity_poly.type
_entity_poly.pdbx_seq_one_letter_code
_entity_poly.pdbx_strand_id
1 'polypeptide(L)'
;MGLWRVFYADWQMECCGTPFSVGDEVTWPLLLDEGGATLGGGWSGALSAITATPEYVRDDGAEIRVLRADDGLVVALRSDPDDDAADTDGGSRSRGRSAGTRTGTGTGTGSGRDGSGPGPGRRVARSGLLTVERHGARWPGTTGTVRTIHLVHQDFAETAPGSRTREPVPASRSSEAVDRSPRWFGEGRAGVLAELYVPGSRT
;
A
#
# COMPACT_ATOMS: atom_id res chain seq x y z
N MET A 1 -10.12 2.72 17.60
CA MET A 1 -8.98 2.17 18.35
C MET A 1 -8.70 0.79 17.79
N GLY A 2 -7.46 0.51 17.41
CA GLY A 2 -7.07 -0.77 16.83
C GLY A 2 -5.60 -1.10 17.09
N LEU A 3 -5.27 -2.40 17.13
CA LEU A 3 -3.90 -2.89 17.19
C LEU A 3 -3.53 -3.45 15.82
N TRP A 4 -2.49 -2.91 15.21
CA TRP A 4 -2.11 -3.18 13.83
C TRP A 4 -0.70 -3.72 13.74
N ARG A 5 -0.49 -4.76 12.93
CA ARG A 5 0.85 -5.30 12.65
C ARG A 5 1.46 -4.56 11.48
N VAL A 6 2.55 -3.85 11.74
CA VAL A 6 3.26 -3.03 10.74
C VAL A 6 4.66 -3.58 10.56
N PHE A 7 5.02 -3.87 9.33
CA PHE A 7 6.37 -4.25 8.94
C PHE A 7 7.18 -3.03 8.51
N TYR A 8 8.40 -2.91 9.03
CA TYR A 8 9.36 -1.90 8.66
C TYR A 8 10.61 -2.60 8.14
N ALA A 9 10.82 -2.53 6.83
CA ALA A 9 11.97 -3.17 6.19
C ALA A 9 13.30 -2.61 6.69
N ASP A 10 14.30 -3.48 6.77
CA ASP A 10 15.69 -3.16 7.12
C ASP A 10 16.24 -1.99 6.29
N TRP A 11 16.18 -2.06 4.97
CA TRP A 11 16.74 -1.06 4.05
C TRP A 11 16.06 0.30 4.21
N GLN A 12 14.75 0.33 4.49
CA GLN A 12 14.07 1.58 4.80
C GLN A 12 14.53 2.16 6.15
N MET A 13 14.66 1.30 7.16
CA MET A 13 15.12 1.69 8.49
C MET A 13 16.55 2.25 8.44
N GLU A 14 17.43 1.60 7.70
CA GLU A 14 18.83 1.99 7.52
C GLU A 14 18.99 3.31 6.76
N CYS A 15 18.24 3.45 5.66
CA CYS A 15 18.35 4.61 4.78
C CYS A 15 17.74 5.86 5.43
N CYS A 16 16.45 5.81 5.77
CA CYS A 16 15.66 6.99 6.13
C CYS A 16 14.89 6.81 7.46
N GLY A 17 15.05 5.67 8.12
CA GLY A 17 14.34 5.39 9.35
C GLY A 17 14.95 5.98 10.59
N THR A 18 14.14 5.97 11.65
CA THR A 18 14.53 6.34 13.00
C THR A 18 14.24 5.14 13.90
N PRO A 19 15.25 4.61 14.61
CA PRO A 19 15.05 3.60 15.63
C PRO A 19 13.98 4.01 16.64
N PHE A 20 13.16 3.05 17.05
CA PHE A 20 12.07 3.24 18.01
C PHE A 20 12.08 2.10 19.03
N SER A 21 11.42 2.31 20.15
CA SER A 21 11.32 1.38 21.29
C SER A 21 9.87 1.07 21.59
N VAL A 22 9.63 -0.01 22.32
CA VAL A 22 8.31 -0.28 22.91
C VAL A 22 7.91 0.90 23.80
N GLY A 23 6.68 1.39 23.63
CA GLY A 23 6.16 2.56 24.32
C GLY A 23 6.31 3.88 23.56
N ASP A 24 7.13 3.94 22.51
CA ASP A 24 7.28 5.16 21.71
C ASP A 24 6.00 5.47 20.93
N GLU A 25 5.65 6.74 20.85
CA GLU A 25 4.69 7.24 19.88
C GLU A 25 5.42 7.48 18.55
N VAL A 26 4.87 6.92 17.48
CA VAL A 26 5.43 6.99 16.14
C VAL A 26 4.37 7.44 15.16
N THR A 27 4.81 8.12 14.09
CA THR A 27 3.97 8.44 12.94
C THR A 27 4.61 7.87 11.69
N TRP A 28 3.90 6.94 11.03
CA TRP A 28 4.42 6.22 9.88
C TRP A 28 3.52 6.36 8.65
N PRO A 29 4.06 6.73 7.49
CA PRO A 29 3.38 6.54 6.21
C PRO A 29 3.26 5.03 5.93
N LEU A 30 2.03 4.51 5.97
CA LEU A 30 1.78 3.09 5.75
C LEU A 30 1.33 2.84 4.31
N LEU A 31 1.84 1.79 3.70
CA LEU A 31 1.39 1.23 2.43
C LEU A 31 0.81 -0.16 2.67
N LEU A 32 -0.27 -0.51 1.97
CA LEU A 32 -0.81 -1.86 1.96
C LEU A 32 -0.19 -2.68 0.83
N ASP A 33 0.63 -3.67 1.18
CA ASP A 33 1.18 -4.65 0.23
C ASP A 33 0.19 -5.82 0.08
N GLU A 34 -0.67 -5.73 -0.92
CA GLU A 34 -1.67 -6.75 -1.25
C GLU A 34 -0.95 -8.02 -1.78
N GLY A 35 -0.93 -9.06 -0.95
CA GLY A 35 -0.29 -10.35 -1.26
C GLY A 35 1.02 -10.63 -0.50
N GLY A 36 1.60 -9.64 0.19
CA GLY A 36 2.86 -9.83 0.95
C GLY A 36 4.03 -10.28 0.07
N ALA A 37 3.92 -10.08 -1.24
CA ALA A 37 4.87 -10.55 -2.24
C ALA A 37 6.16 -9.72 -2.20
N THR A 38 6.07 -8.46 -1.76
CA THR A 38 7.22 -7.56 -1.64
C THR A 38 8.28 -8.09 -0.67
N LEU A 39 7.93 -9.09 0.17
CA LEU A 39 8.82 -9.75 1.12
C LEU A 39 8.74 -11.29 1.05
N GLY A 40 8.49 -11.84 -0.13
CA GLY A 40 8.58 -13.30 -0.34
C GLY A 40 7.37 -14.13 0.07
N GLY A 41 6.23 -13.51 0.39
CA GLY A 41 5.02 -14.23 0.81
C GLY A 41 5.14 -14.86 2.19
N GLY A 42 4.22 -15.78 2.53
CA GLY A 42 4.23 -16.49 3.83
C GLY A 42 3.83 -15.64 5.05
N TRP A 43 3.18 -14.49 4.85
CA TRP A 43 2.79 -13.54 5.91
C TRP A 43 1.38 -13.77 6.47
N SER A 44 0.77 -14.93 6.28
CA SER A 44 -0.66 -15.18 6.58
C SER A 44 -1.08 -14.81 8.01
N GLY A 45 -0.19 -14.99 9.00
CA GLY A 45 -0.45 -14.60 10.40
C GLY A 45 -0.28 -13.11 10.72
N ALA A 46 0.25 -12.31 9.80
CA ALA A 46 0.49 -10.87 9.98
C ALA A 46 -0.35 -9.99 9.04
N LEU A 47 -1.19 -10.59 8.19
CA LEU A 47 -2.06 -9.84 7.29
C LEU A 47 -3.11 -9.07 8.09
N SER A 48 -3.30 -7.82 7.71
CA SER A 48 -4.33 -6.94 8.23
C SER A 48 -5.49 -6.89 7.26
N ALA A 49 -6.73 -6.97 7.77
CA ALA A 49 -7.94 -6.76 7.00
C ALA A 49 -8.50 -5.36 7.30
N ILE A 50 -8.73 -4.57 6.26
CA ILE A 50 -9.19 -3.19 6.37
C ILE A 50 -10.48 -3.04 5.58
N THR A 51 -11.48 -2.43 6.20
CA THR A 51 -12.69 -1.98 5.50
C THR A 51 -12.84 -0.48 5.68
N ALA A 52 -12.77 0.27 4.59
CA ALA A 52 -12.73 1.73 4.65
C ALA A 52 -13.26 2.35 3.36
N THR A 53 -13.66 3.61 3.44
CA THR A 53 -13.95 4.40 2.23
C THR A 53 -12.61 4.87 1.65
N PRO A 54 -12.33 4.62 0.36
CA PRO A 54 -11.14 5.14 -0.27
C PRO A 54 -11.27 6.64 -0.53
N GLU A 55 -10.18 7.36 -0.29
CA GLU A 55 -9.99 8.77 -0.57
C GLU A 55 -8.81 8.94 -1.52
N TYR A 56 -8.82 10.00 -2.32
CA TYR A 56 -7.71 10.35 -3.19
C TYR A 56 -7.01 11.58 -2.63
N VAL A 57 -5.70 11.46 -2.39
CA VAL A 57 -4.81 12.53 -1.96
C VAL A 57 -3.89 12.88 -3.11
N ARG A 58 -3.77 14.16 -3.44
CA ARG A 58 -2.87 14.61 -4.50
C ARG A 58 -1.54 15.07 -3.91
N ASP A 59 -0.45 14.58 -4.48
CA ASP A 59 0.92 14.98 -4.15
C ASP A 59 1.71 15.17 -5.46
N ASP A 60 2.23 16.37 -5.71
CA ASP A 60 3.00 16.71 -6.91
C ASP A 60 2.41 16.21 -8.25
N GLY A 61 1.08 16.19 -8.37
CA GLY A 61 0.36 15.75 -9.56
C GLY A 61 0.12 14.24 -9.67
N ALA A 62 0.70 13.44 -8.77
CA ALA A 62 0.33 12.04 -8.58
C ALA A 62 -0.90 11.96 -7.66
N GLU A 63 -1.89 11.16 -8.07
CA GLU A 63 -3.08 10.89 -7.25
C GLU A 63 -2.90 9.56 -6.52
N ILE A 64 -2.84 9.63 -5.19
CA ILE A 64 -2.59 8.48 -4.32
C ILE A 64 -3.91 8.09 -3.66
N ARG A 65 -4.25 6.81 -3.76
CA ARG A 65 -5.42 6.27 -3.09
C ARG A 65 -5.10 5.88 -1.65
N VAL A 66 -5.87 6.39 -0.70
CA VAL A 66 -5.69 6.19 0.74
C VAL A 66 -6.97 5.62 1.34
N LEU A 67 -6.83 4.64 2.24
CA LEU A 67 -7.91 4.13 3.08
C LEU A 67 -7.82 4.77 4.46
N ARG A 68 -8.93 5.35 4.93
CA ARG A 68 -9.10 5.79 6.31
C ARG A 68 -10.10 4.90 7.02
N ALA A 69 -9.61 4.12 7.99
CA ALA A 69 -10.46 3.29 8.81
C ALA A 69 -11.01 4.09 10.01
N ASP A 70 -12.17 3.67 10.51
CA ASP A 70 -12.87 4.32 11.63
C ASP A 70 -12.07 4.29 12.94
N ASP A 71 -11.05 3.43 13.00
CA ASP A 71 -10.23 3.23 14.18
C ASP A 71 -8.95 4.08 14.20
N GLY A 72 -8.79 4.97 13.22
CA GLY A 72 -7.68 5.92 13.10
C GLY A 72 -6.58 5.48 12.11
N LEU A 73 -6.64 4.25 11.58
CA LEU A 73 -5.66 3.78 10.60
C LEU A 73 -5.77 4.54 9.27
N VAL A 74 -4.64 5.04 8.77
CA VAL A 74 -4.49 5.67 7.47
C VAL A 74 -3.42 4.95 6.67
N VAL A 75 -3.78 4.40 5.52
CA VAL A 75 -2.88 3.58 4.70
C VAL A 75 -3.07 3.85 3.22
N ALA A 76 -1.98 4.02 2.48
CA ALA A 76 -2.02 4.11 1.03
C ALA A 76 -2.21 2.73 0.39
N LEU A 77 -2.88 2.69 -0.75
CA LEU A 77 -2.92 1.54 -1.63
C LEU A 77 -1.89 1.72 -2.72
N ARG A 78 -1.19 0.65 -3.08
CA ARG A 78 -0.40 0.62 -4.31
C ARG A 78 -1.36 0.77 -5.49
N SER A 79 -1.01 1.56 -6.50
CA SER A 79 -1.86 1.79 -7.67
C SER A 79 -2.33 0.46 -8.26
N ASP A 80 -3.61 0.37 -8.61
CA ASP A 80 -4.17 -0.80 -9.29
C ASP A 80 -3.55 -0.84 -10.70
N PRO A 81 -3.00 -1.98 -11.18
CA PRO A 81 -2.49 -2.07 -12.55
C PRO A 81 -3.57 -1.82 -13.62
N ASP A 82 -4.85 -1.87 -13.24
CA ASP A 82 -5.99 -1.58 -14.11
C ASP A 82 -6.31 -0.07 -14.23
N ASP A 83 -5.73 0.80 -13.38
CA ASP A 83 -5.90 2.25 -13.49
C ASP A 83 -5.03 2.85 -14.63
N ASP A 84 -4.02 2.12 -15.12
CA ASP A 84 -3.16 2.51 -16.25
C ASP A 84 -3.79 2.20 -17.64
N ALA A 85 -4.93 1.50 -17.68
CA ALA A 85 -5.57 1.09 -18.94
C ALA A 85 -6.44 2.18 -19.61
N ALA A 86 -6.57 3.36 -18.99
CA ALA A 86 -7.50 4.39 -19.44
C ALA A 86 -6.93 5.45 -20.41
N ASP A 87 -5.68 5.32 -20.88
CA ASP A 87 -5.04 6.37 -21.69
C ASP A 87 -4.46 5.90 -23.04
N THR A 88 -5.16 4.97 -23.72
CA THR A 88 -4.93 4.70 -25.15
C THR A 88 -6.19 4.91 -25.97
N ASP A 89 -6.58 6.18 -26.18
CA ASP A 89 -7.40 6.51 -27.36
C ASP A 89 -7.12 7.92 -27.90
N GLY A 90 -5.87 8.13 -28.34
CA GLY A 90 -5.45 9.29 -29.14
C GLY A 90 -5.65 9.04 -30.64
N GLY A 91 -6.90 8.81 -31.07
CA GLY A 91 -7.26 8.51 -32.45
C GLY A 91 -6.87 9.60 -33.46
N SER A 92 -6.09 9.20 -34.47
CA SER A 92 -5.88 9.92 -35.72
C SER A 92 -7.19 10.13 -36.47
N ARG A 93 -7.64 11.38 -36.67
CA ARG A 93 -8.65 11.72 -37.70
C ARG A 93 -8.40 13.10 -38.30
N SER A 94 -7.71 13.16 -39.44
CA SER A 94 -7.77 14.28 -40.37
C SER A 94 -8.95 14.10 -41.33
N ARG A 95 -9.55 15.25 -41.66
CA ARG A 95 -10.89 15.47 -42.21
C ARG A 95 -10.99 15.15 -43.71
N GLY A 96 -12.15 14.64 -44.13
CA GLY A 96 -12.62 14.67 -45.52
C GLY A 96 -14.14 14.90 -45.55
N ARG A 97 -14.55 16.10 -45.97
CA ARG A 97 -15.95 16.56 -46.14
C ARG A 97 -16.63 15.89 -47.34
N SER A 98 -17.93 15.63 -47.24
CA SER A 98 -19.00 15.93 -48.25
C SER A 98 -20.35 15.46 -47.67
N ALA A 99 -21.26 16.37 -47.30
CA ALA A 99 -22.38 16.90 -48.08
C ALA A 99 -23.54 15.90 -48.30
N GLY A 100 -24.67 16.13 -47.62
CA GLY A 100 -25.93 15.42 -47.84
C GLY A 100 -27.03 15.89 -46.87
N THR A 101 -28.14 16.37 -47.41
CA THR A 101 -29.22 17.12 -46.75
C THR A 101 -30.25 16.23 -46.03
N ARG A 102 -31.00 16.86 -45.10
CA ARG A 102 -32.45 16.69 -44.78
C ARG A 102 -32.87 15.84 -43.55
N THR A 103 -33.43 16.60 -42.58
CA THR A 103 -34.65 16.38 -41.76
C THR A 103 -35.03 14.99 -41.25
N GLY A 104 -35.14 14.86 -39.92
CA GLY A 104 -35.90 13.78 -39.27
C GLY A 104 -35.79 13.81 -37.75
N THR A 105 -36.89 14.19 -37.09
CA THR A 105 -37.17 14.06 -35.65
C THR A 105 -37.00 12.63 -35.14
N GLY A 106 -36.37 12.45 -33.98
CA GLY A 106 -36.23 11.15 -33.33
C GLY A 106 -35.67 11.26 -31.92
N THR A 107 -36.60 11.23 -30.96
CA THR A 107 -36.50 10.88 -29.54
C THR A 107 -35.21 10.20 -29.06
N GLY A 108 -34.71 10.69 -27.94
CA GLY A 108 -33.50 10.20 -27.32
C GLY A 108 -33.60 8.79 -26.74
N THR A 109 -32.43 8.17 -26.67
CA THR A 109 -32.03 7.25 -25.62
C THR A 109 -30.56 7.53 -25.39
N GLY A 110 -30.27 8.24 -24.29
CA GLY A 110 -28.92 8.35 -23.78
C GLY A 110 -28.45 6.94 -23.45
N SER A 111 -27.54 6.41 -24.26
CA SER A 111 -26.73 5.27 -23.85
C SER A 111 -25.79 5.79 -22.76
N GLY A 112 -26.27 5.73 -21.52
CA GLY A 112 -25.44 5.89 -20.34
C GLY A 112 -24.26 4.96 -20.49
N ARG A 113 -23.06 5.52 -20.58
CA ARG A 113 -21.87 4.78 -20.20
C ARG A 113 -22.05 4.51 -18.72
N ASP A 114 -22.29 3.26 -18.38
CA ASP A 114 -22.27 2.78 -17.01
C ASP A 114 -20.95 3.22 -16.38
N GLY A 115 -21.04 4.24 -15.53
CA GLY A 115 -19.98 4.65 -14.65
C GLY A 115 -19.74 3.52 -13.66
N SER A 116 -18.96 2.52 -14.05
CA SER A 116 -18.39 1.51 -13.16
C SER A 116 -17.19 2.09 -12.41
N GLY A 117 -17.33 3.31 -11.89
CA GLY A 117 -16.51 3.80 -10.79
C GLY A 117 -17.19 3.38 -9.50
N PRO A 118 -16.47 2.95 -8.45
CA PRO A 118 -17.08 2.79 -7.13
C PRO A 118 -17.70 4.14 -6.74
N GLY A 119 -19.03 4.16 -6.58
CA GLY A 119 -19.75 5.38 -6.22
C GLY A 119 -19.16 6.03 -4.96
N PRO A 120 -19.24 7.38 -4.85
CA PRO A 120 -18.72 8.08 -3.69
C PRO A 120 -19.34 7.50 -2.41
N GLY A 121 -18.48 7.05 -1.49
CA GLY A 121 -18.90 6.49 -0.19
C GLY A 121 -18.99 4.96 -0.12
N ARG A 122 -18.68 4.20 -1.18
CA ARG A 122 -18.62 2.73 -1.08
C ARG A 122 -17.36 2.31 -0.31
N ARG A 123 -17.55 1.62 0.82
CA ARG A 123 -16.46 0.96 1.54
C ARG A 123 -15.88 -0.18 0.72
N VAL A 124 -14.55 -0.30 0.70
CA VAL A 124 -13.82 -1.42 0.12
C VAL A 124 -13.21 -2.25 1.23
N ALA A 125 -13.23 -3.57 1.08
CA ALA A 125 -12.48 -4.50 1.92
C ALA A 125 -11.16 -4.84 1.22
N ARG A 126 -10.05 -4.71 1.94
CA ARG A 126 -8.70 -5.05 1.48
C ARG A 126 -7.97 -5.85 2.54
N SER A 127 -7.00 -6.66 2.12
CA SER A 127 -6.18 -7.46 3.02
C SER A 127 -4.75 -7.52 2.52
N GLY A 128 -3.80 -7.28 3.40
CA GLY A 128 -2.39 -7.19 3.04
C GLY A 128 -1.50 -6.95 4.23
N LEU A 129 -0.20 -6.90 3.99
CA LEU A 129 0.77 -6.50 5.00
C LEU A 129 0.84 -4.97 5.04
N LEU A 130 0.78 -4.38 6.23
CA LEU A 130 1.03 -2.95 6.40
C LEU A 130 2.53 -2.74 6.43
N THR A 131 3.07 -2.02 5.46
CA THR A 131 4.49 -1.71 5.39
C THR A 131 4.71 -0.22 5.61
N VAL A 132 5.75 0.15 6.35
CA VAL A 132 6.23 1.54 6.33
C VAL A 132 6.79 1.84 4.94
N GLU A 133 6.47 3.01 4.38
CA GLU A 133 7.00 3.46 3.10
C GLU A 133 7.49 4.91 3.20
N ARG A 134 8.82 5.09 3.23
CA ARG A 134 9.47 6.41 3.28
C ARG A 134 10.02 6.90 1.94
N HIS A 135 9.92 6.09 0.91
CA HIS A 135 10.39 6.36 -0.44
C HIS A 135 9.20 6.54 -1.39
N GLY A 136 9.24 7.61 -2.20
CA GLY A 136 8.21 7.91 -3.18
C GLY A 136 7.25 8.99 -2.71
N ALA A 137 6.01 8.91 -3.22
CA ALA A 137 4.99 9.92 -3.02
C ALA A 137 4.58 10.04 -1.55
N ARG A 138 4.05 11.19 -1.13
CA ARG A 138 3.74 11.48 0.27
C ARG A 138 2.24 11.35 0.54
N TRP A 139 1.90 10.69 1.64
CA TRP A 139 0.54 10.63 2.17
C TRP A 139 0.55 10.80 3.69
N PRO A 140 -0.62 11.09 4.31
CA PRO A 140 -0.71 11.24 5.75
C PRO A 140 -0.27 9.97 6.48
N GLY A 141 0.54 10.13 7.52
CA GLY A 141 0.98 9.01 8.35
C GLY A 141 -0.12 8.56 9.33
N THR A 142 -0.03 7.29 9.73
CA THR A 142 -0.74 6.77 10.90
C THR A 142 0.10 7.02 12.14
N THR A 143 -0.51 7.64 13.16
CA THR A 143 0.11 7.85 14.48
C THR A 143 -0.37 6.80 15.46
N GLY A 144 0.54 6.20 16.23
CA GLY A 144 0.20 5.24 17.26
C GLY A 144 1.35 4.96 18.22
N THR A 145 1.06 4.16 19.26
CA THR A 145 2.05 3.74 20.26
C THR A 145 2.55 2.33 19.94
N VAL A 146 3.86 2.14 19.91
CA VAL A 146 4.48 0.82 19.71
C VAL A 146 4.24 -0.05 20.95
N ARG A 147 3.68 -1.25 20.76
CA ARG A 147 3.37 -2.20 21.84
C ARG A 147 4.33 -3.36 21.90
N THR A 148 4.74 -3.88 20.74
CA THR A 148 5.71 -4.96 20.63
C THR A 148 6.62 -4.71 19.43
N ILE A 149 7.83 -5.26 19.49
CA ILE A 149 8.81 -5.22 18.41
C ILE A 149 9.37 -6.63 18.25
N HIS A 150 9.31 -7.15 17.03
CA HIS A 150 9.93 -8.39 16.64
C HIS A 150 10.94 -8.14 15.52
N LEU A 151 12.20 -8.49 15.71
CA LEU A 151 13.15 -8.54 14.60
C LEU A 151 12.84 -9.75 13.74
N VAL A 152 12.67 -9.54 12.44
CA VAL A 152 12.36 -10.60 11.49
C VAL A 152 13.63 -11.02 10.77
N HIS A 153 13.90 -12.32 10.82
CA HIS A 153 14.98 -12.96 10.10
C HIS A 153 14.42 -13.73 8.90
N GLN A 154 15.12 -13.65 7.77
CA GLN A 154 14.75 -14.31 6.52
C GLN A 154 16.04 -14.65 5.77
N ASP A 155 16.20 -15.93 5.44
CA ASP A 155 17.29 -16.38 4.59
C ASP A 155 16.91 -16.12 3.13
N PHE A 156 17.93 -15.80 2.34
CA PHE A 156 17.80 -15.56 0.91
C PHE A 156 18.81 -16.42 0.15
N ALA A 157 18.36 -17.14 -0.87
CA ALA A 157 19.18 -17.97 -1.74
C ALA A 157 19.32 -17.34 -3.12
N GLU A 158 20.44 -17.57 -3.80
CA GLU A 158 20.60 -17.17 -5.20
C GLU A 158 19.59 -17.88 -6.09
N THR A 159 19.00 -17.15 -7.03
CA THR A 159 18.03 -17.73 -7.98
C THR A 159 18.68 -18.67 -9.01
N ALA A 160 19.98 -18.46 -9.26
CA ALA A 160 20.84 -19.32 -10.06
C ALA A 160 22.30 -19.10 -9.59
N PRO A 161 23.22 -20.06 -9.80
CA PRO A 161 24.62 -19.90 -9.38
C PRO A 161 25.25 -18.61 -9.91
N GLY A 162 25.72 -17.75 -9.00
CA GLY A 162 26.34 -16.45 -9.29
C GLY A 162 25.34 -15.30 -9.53
N SER A 163 24.04 -15.53 -9.32
CA SER A 163 23.01 -14.50 -9.46
C SER A 163 23.12 -13.45 -8.35
N ARG A 164 22.98 -12.18 -8.72
CA ARG A 164 22.82 -11.08 -7.75
C ARG A 164 21.39 -10.97 -7.22
N THR A 165 20.44 -11.56 -7.94
CA THR A 165 19.05 -11.66 -7.49
C THR A 165 18.95 -12.82 -6.52
N ARG A 166 18.39 -12.55 -5.35
CA ARG A 166 18.14 -13.57 -4.35
C ARG A 166 16.66 -13.67 -4.08
N GLU A 167 16.20 -14.90 -3.84
CA GLU A 167 14.84 -15.20 -3.45
C GLU A 167 14.79 -15.65 -2.00
N PRO A 168 13.71 -15.33 -1.28
CA PRO A 168 13.53 -15.75 0.10
C PRO A 168 13.39 -17.26 0.16
N VAL A 169 14.15 -17.88 1.07
CA VAL A 169 14.04 -19.32 1.33
C VAL A 169 12.69 -19.58 2.00
N PRO A 170 11.83 -20.44 1.42
CA PRO A 170 10.55 -20.77 2.02
C PRO A 170 10.71 -21.31 3.44
N ALA A 171 9.85 -20.86 4.35
CA ALA A 171 9.80 -21.29 5.75
C ALA A 171 11.07 -21.04 6.61
N SER A 172 12.08 -20.32 6.11
CA SER A 172 13.23 -19.94 6.94
C SER A 172 12.95 -18.77 7.89
N ARG A 173 11.74 -18.20 7.81
CA ARG A 173 11.39 -16.99 8.57
C ARG A 173 11.33 -17.30 10.06
N SER A 174 12.05 -16.52 10.83
CA SER A 174 11.99 -16.54 12.29
C SER A 174 11.90 -15.12 12.81
N SER A 175 11.54 -14.98 14.08
CA SER A 175 11.49 -13.67 14.72
C SER A 175 11.88 -13.73 16.18
N GLU A 176 12.58 -12.70 16.65
CA GLU A 176 12.93 -12.53 18.06
C GLU A 176 12.29 -11.25 18.62
N ALA A 177 11.73 -11.33 19.82
CA ALA A 177 11.19 -10.16 20.50
C ALA A 177 12.34 -9.28 21.02
N VAL A 178 12.22 -7.98 20.82
CA VAL A 178 13.18 -6.98 21.31
C VAL A 178 12.44 -5.77 21.88
N ASP A 179 13.09 -5.00 22.75
CA ASP A 179 12.49 -3.77 23.28
C ASP A 179 12.76 -2.54 22.40
N ARG A 180 13.73 -2.65 21.48
CA ARG A 180 14.17 -1.55 20.62
C ARG A 180 14.57 -2.03 19.23
N SER A 181 14.07 -1.34 18.22
CA SER A 181 14.49 -1.51 16.83
C SER A 181 15.95 -1.04 16.65
N PRO A 182 16.81 -1.82 15.98
CA PRO A 182 18.11 -1.33 15.56
C PRO A 182 17.94 -0.31 14.42
N ARG A 183 18.98 0.51 14.21
CA ARG A 183 19.12 1.30 12.98
C ARG A 183 19.69 0.45 11.85
N TRP A 184 20.77 -0.27 12.16
CA TRP A 184 21.56 -1.04 11.23
C TRP A 184 21.32 -2.52 11.47
N PHE A 185 20.91 -3.21 10.41
CA PHE A 185 20.60 -4.62 10.40
C PHE A 185 21.83 -5.36 9.90
N GLY A 186 22.15 -6.48 10.54
CA GLY A 186 23.18 -7.38 10.06
C GLY A 186 22.62 -8.29 8.97
N GLU A 187 23.48 -9.14 8.41
CA GLU A 187 23.05 -10.14 7.43
C GLU A 187 21.91 -11.03 7.96
N GLY A 188 20.97 -11.38 7.06
CA GLY A 188 19.86 -12.30 7.35
C GLY A 188 18.68 -11.68 8.10
N ARG A 189 18.73 -10.38 8.45
CA ARG A 189 17.59 -9.66 9.01
C ARG A 189 16.85 -8.92 7.90
N ALA A 190 15.54 -9.11 7.82
CA ALA A 190 14.69 -8.48 6.81
C ALA A 190 14.05 -7.17 7.29
N GLY A 191 13.97 -6.97 8.61
CA GLY A 191 13.36 -5.77 9.20
C GLY A 191 12.71 -6.05 10.55
N VAL A 192 11.71 -5.24 10.88
CA VAL A 192 10.97 -5.27 12.13
C VAL A 192 9.48 -5.47 11.87
N LEU A 193 8.84 -6.34 12.64
CA LEU A 193 7.39 -6.38 12.77
C LEU A 193 7.00 -5.73 14.11
N ALA A 194 6.27 -4.63 14.06
CA ALA A 194 5.80 -3.91 15.24
C ALA A 194 4.28 -4.02 15.37
N GLU A 195 3.78 -4.22 16.59
CA GLU A 195 2.35 -4.00 16.88
C GLU A 195 2.14 -2.55 17.28
N LEU A 196 1.38 -1.82 16.47
CA LEU A 196 1.08 -0.41 16.63
C LEU A 196 -0.34 -0.24 17.17
N TYR A 197 -0.46 0.34 18.36
CA TYR A 197 -1.74 0.74 18.91
C TYR A 197 -2.14 2.10 18.37
N VAL A 198 -3.21 2.15 17.57
CA VAL A 198 -3.73 3.37 16.98
C VAL A 198 -4.94 3.84 17.80
N PRO A 199 -4.88 5.02 18.44
CA PRO A 199 -6.04 5.58 19.10
C PRO A 199 -7.11 5.90 18.05
N GLY A 200 -8.37 5.64 18.36
CA GLY A 200 -9.48 6.00 17.48
C GLY A 200 -9.46 7.50 17.19
N SER A 201 -9.95 7.89 16.03
CA SER A 201 -10.22 9.29 15.75
C SER A 201 -11.17 9.83 16.84
N ARG A 202 -10.71 10.82 17.62
CA ARG A 202 -11.62 11.62 18.44
C ARG A 202 -12.49 12.39 17.47
N THR A 203 -13.74 11.95 17.31
CA THR A 203 -14.82 12.73 16.70
C THR A 203 -15.10 13.99 17.49
#